data_AF-A0A3B8UIE4-F1
#
_entry.id   AF-A0A3B8UIE4-F1
#
_cell.length_a   1.000
_cell.length_b   1.000
_cell.length_c   1.000
_cell.angle_alpha   90.00
_cell.angle_beta   90.00
_cell.angle_gamma   90.00
#
_symmetry.space_group_name_H-M   'P 1'
#
loop_
_entity.id
_entity.type
_entity.pdbx_description
1 polymer ?
#
loop_
_entity_poly.entity_id
_entity_poly.type
_entity_poly.pdbx_seq_one_letter_code
_entity_poly.pdbx_strand_id
1 'polypeptide(L)'
;MSGSKVVRYKRRPRAVAFIFALVLIYIICFVVLYISKSKVQTYEVNTGSLTNNAVYTAIALRSESVYYSPYSGNINYYQRENTRVKKGDTVYSVDETGRVSDILAGYNKVGEN
;
A
#
# COMPACT_ATOMS: atom_id res chain seq x y z
N MET A 1 56.95 -25.99 -79.13
CA MET A 1 56.69 -24.59 -79.48
C MET A 1 56.06 -23.90 -78.27
N SER A 2 56.80 -22.96 -77.67
CA SER A 2 56.50 -22.36 -76.37
C SER A 2 56.16 -20.87 -76.53
N GLY A 3 55.24 -20.37 -75.70
CA GLY A 3 55.03 -18.93 -75.52
C GLY A 3 53.73 -18.56 -74.81
N SER A 4 53.56 -18.91 -73.53
CA SER A 4 52.46 -18.35 -72.72
C SER A 4 52.81 -16.91 -72.29
N LYS A 5 52.13 -15.93 -72.90
CA LYS A 5 52.25 -14.51 -72.51
C LYS A 5 51.55 -14.28 -71.16
N VAL A 6 52.35 -14.20 -70.10
CA VAL A 6 51.89 -13.76 -68.78
C VAL A 6 51.77 -12.23 -68.78
N VAL A 7 50.53 -11.73 -68.77
CA VAL A 7 50.25 -10.29 -68.67
C VAL A 7 50.40 -9.86 -67.22
N ARG A 8 51.37 -8.99 -66.92
CA ARG A 8 51.58 -8.46 -65.56
C ARG A 8 50.48 -7.44 -65.22
N TYR A 9 49.67 -7.76 -64.21
CA TYR A 9 48.61 -6.89 -63.70
C TYR A 9 49.22 -5.74 -62.87
N LYS A 10 49.13 -4.51 -63.39
CA LYS A 10 49.62 -3.30 -62.69
C LYS A 10 48.60 -2.86 -61.64
N ARG A 11 48.71 -3.38 -60.42
CA ARG A 11 47.89 -2.94 -59.27
C ARG A 11 48.14 -1.44 -59.01
N ARG A 12 47.08 -0.62 -59.03
CA ARG A 12 47.12 0.78 -58.56
C ARG A 12 46.51 0.87 -57.15
N PRO A 13 47.26 0.56 -56.08
CA PRO A 13 46.72 0.48 -54.72
C PRO A 13 46.22 1.83 -54.17
N ARG A 14 46.62 2.95 -54.80
CA ARG A 14 46.25 4.30 -54.36
C ARG A 14 44.75 4.58 -54.46
N ALA A 15 44.07 4.02 -55.48
CA ALA A 15 42.62 4.20 -55.63
C ALA A 15 41.83 3.43 -54.56
N VAL A 16 42.26 2.20 -54.24
CA VAL A 16 41.64 1.36 -53.21
C VAL A 16 41.84 1.97 -51.82
N ALA A 17 43.05 2.48 -51.53
CA ALA A 17 43.33 3.17 -50.27
C ALA A 17 42.47 4.44 -50.09
N PHE A 18 42.23 5.20 -51.16
CA PHE A 18 41.39 6.39 -51.13
C PHE A 18 39.93 6.06 -50.84
N ILE A 19 39.38 5.06 -51.53
CA ILE A 19 38.00 4.60 -51.31
C ILE A 19 37.84 4.05 -49.88
N PHE A 20 38.83 3.30 -49.39
CA PHE A 20 38.82 2.77 -48.03
C PHE A 20 38.83 3.89 -46.97
N ALA A 21 39.67 4.91 -47.15
CA ALA A 21 39.72 6.06 -46.24
C ALA A 21 38.40 6.85 -46.22
N LEU A 22 37.75 7.02 -47.38
CA LEU A 22 36.47 7.72 -47.47
C LEU A 22 35.37 6.97 -46.70
N VAL A 23 35.29 5.65 -46.88
CA VAL A 23 34.33 4.80 -46.14
C VAL A 23 34.63 4.82 -44.65
N LEU A 24 35.89 4.78 -44.25
CA LEU A 24 36.29 4.83 -42.84
C LEU A 24 35.87 6.15 -42.17
N ILE A 25 36.11 7.29 -42.83
CA ILE A 25 35.68 8.60 -42.33
C ILE A 25 34.16 8.67 -42.19
N TYR A 26 33.42 8.13 -43.17
CA TYR A 26 31.96 8.08 -43.11
C TYR A 26 31.45 7.33 -41.87
N ILE A 27 32.01 6.16 -41.59
CA ILE A 27 31.63 5.35 -40.42
C ILE A 27 31.98 6.08 -39.12
N ILE A 28 33.18 6.68 -39.03
CA ILE A 28 33.60 7.44 -37.84
C ILE A 28 32.66 8.61 -37.58
N CYS A 29 32.31 9.39 -38.60
CA CYS A 29 31.34 10.48 -38.46
C CYS A 29 29.97 9.97 -37.97
N PHE A 30 29.49 8.84 -38.49
CA PHE A 30 28.23 8.25 -38.07
C PHE A 30 28.26 7.81 -36.60
N VAL A 31 29.34 7.18 -36.16
CA VAL A 31 29.54 6.76 -34.76
C VAL A 31 29.62 7.98 -33.83
N VAL A 32 30.35 9.03 -34.22
CA VAL A 32 30.44 10.27 -33.44
C VAL A 32 29.09 10.97 -33.33
N LEU A 33 28.29 11.00 -34.41
CA LEU A 33 26.93 11.54 -34.39
C LEU A 33 25.99 10.70 -33.52
N TYR A 34 26.15 9.38 -33.51
CA TYR A 34 25.36 8.47 -32.69
C TYR A 34 25.65 8.63 -31.19
N ILE A 35 26.93 8.74 -30.83
CA ILE A 35 27.36 8.95 -29.44
C ILE A 35 27.07 10.39 -28.97
N SER A 36 27.30 11.37 -29.84
CA SER A 36 27.02 12.79 -29.54
C SER A 36 25.54 13.13 -29.56
N LYS A 37 24.69 12.25 -30.12
CA LYS A 37 23.26 12.30 -29.84
C LYS A 37 23.11 12.01 -28.35
N SER A 38 23.15 13.10 -27.58
CA SER A 38 22.76 13.16 -26.19
C SER A 38 21.54 12.26 -26.04
N LYS A 39 21.71 11.17 -25.30
CA LYS A 39 20.56 10.49 -24.72
C LYS A 39 19.99 11.54 -23.76
N VAL A 40 19.12 12.39 -24.30
CA VAL A 40 18.23 13.20 -23.49
C VAL A 40 17.40 12.16 -22.78
N GLN A 41 17.91 11.72 -21.63
CA GLN A 41 17.15 11.02 -20.63
C GLN A 41 16.15 12.08 -20.20
N THR A 42 15.07 12.20 -20.97
CA THR A 42 13.90 12.93 -20.58
C THR A 42 13.51 12.28 -19.28
N TYR A 43 13.83 12.94 -18.17
CA TYR A 43 13.19 12.62 -16.91
C TYR A 43 11.73 12.91 -17.18
N GLU A 44 10.97 11.86 -17.48
CA GLU A 44 9.53 11.92 -17.32
C GLU A 44 9.31 12.23 -15.86
N VAL A 45 9.10 13.53 -15.57
CA VAL A 45 8.34 13.93 -14.42
C VAL A 45 6.95 13.38 -14.67
N ASN A 46 6.75 12.12 -14.29
CA ASN A 46 5.44 11.58 -14.07
C ASN A 46 4.79 12.55 -13.09
N THR A 47 3.89 13.39 -13.58
CA THR A 47 2.95 14.14 -12.75
C THR A 47 1.98 13.11 -12.18
N GLY A 48 2.50 12.21 -11.34
CA GLY A 48 1.68 11.51 -10.38
C GLY A 48 0.96 12.59 -9.59
N SER A 49 -0.34 12.42 -9.41
CA SER A 49 -1.15 13.31 -8.59
C SER A 49 -0.36 13.64 -7.33
N LEU A 50 -0.06 14.92 -7.13
CA LEU A 50 0.46 15.43 -5.85
C LEU A 50 -0.69 15.24 -4.85
N THR A 51 -0.92 14.00 -4.44
CA THR A 51 -1.81 13.68 -3.35
C THR A 51 -1.07 14.18 -2.14
N ASN A 52 -1.33 15.44 -1.80
CA ASN A 52 -1.00 16.01 -0.50
C ASN A 52 -1.66 15.09 0.52
N ASN A 53 -0.88 14.16 1.05
CA ASN A 53 -1.30 13.24 2.09
C ASN A 53 -1.41 14.06 3.37
N ALA A 54 -2.53 14.76 3.50
CA ALA A 54 -2.83 15.55 4.67
C ALA A 54 -3.25 14.57 5.77
N VAL A 55 -2.30 14.26 6.64
CA VAL A 55 -2.53 13.43 7.83
C VAL A 55 -3.22 14.29 8.87
N TYR A 56 -4.49 14.00 9.13
CA TYR A 56 -5.25 14.66 10.19
C TYR A 56 -5.38 13.72 11.39
N THR A 57 -5.14 14.27 12.58
CA THR A 57 -5.49 13.61 13.83
C THR A 57 -6.94 13.91 14.15
N ALA A 58 -7.78 12.89 14.20
CA ALA A 58 -9.18 13.01 14.59
C ALA A 58 -9.47 12.19 15.86
N ILE A 59 -10.47 12.63 16.62
CA ILE A 59 -11.02 11.90 17.76
C ILE A 59 -12.44 11.44 17.44
N ALA A 60 -12.72 10.16 17.68
CA ALA A 60 -14.07 9.63 17.58
C ALA A 60 -14.78 9.83 18.94
N LEU A 61 -15.79 10.69 18.96
CA LEU A 61 -16.61 10.94 20.15
C LEU A 61 -17.88 10.09 20.08
N ARG A 62 -18.17 9.38 21.19
CA ARG A 62 -19.42 8.62 21.36
C ARG A 62 -20.44 9.48 22.11
N SER A 63 -21.69 9.50 21.63
CA SER A 63 -22.79 10.08 22.39
C SER A 63 -23.26 9.08 23.46
N GLU A 64 -23.22 9.50 24.72
CA GLU A 64 -23.63 8.70 25.86
C GLU A 64 -24.75 9.40 26.62
N SER A 65 -25.74 8.64 27.07
CA SER A 65 -26.84 9.12 27.90
C SER A 65 -27.01 8.21 29.12
N VAL A 66 -27.19 8.82 30.28
CA VAL A 66 -27.41 8.12 31.54
C VAL A 66 -28.91 7.94 31.74
N TYR A 67 -29.33 6.71 32.00
CA TYR A 67 -30.71 6.37 32.30
C TYR A 67 -30.83 5.94 33.77
N TYR A 68 -31.67 6.66 34.51
CA TYR A 68 -31.97 6.34 35.90
C TYR A 68 -33.21 5.46 35.99
N SER A 69 -33.26 4.59 37.01
CA SER A 69 -34.47 3.83 37.32
C SER A 69 -35.52 4.76 37.96
N PRO A 70 -36.80 4.68 37.56
CA PRO A 70 -37.88 5.40 38.25
C PRO A 70 -38.26 4.72 39.59
N TYR A 71 -37.82 3.49 39.80
CA TYR A 71 -38.12 2.65 40.96
C TYR A 71 -36.97 2.63 41.95
N SER A 72 -37.31 2.48 43.24
CA SER A 72 -36.35 2.36 44.35
C SER A 72 -36.35 0.93 44.85
N GLY A 73 -35.18 0.27 44.80
CA GLY A 73 -35.05 -1.14 45.19
C GLY A 73 -33.64 -1.67 44.95
N ASN A 74 -33.44 -2.96 45.23
CA ASN A 74 -32.15 -3.63 44.98
C ASN A 74 -31.97 -3.88 43.48
N ILE A 75 -30.76 -3.62 42.97
CA ILE A 75 -30.44 -3.75 41.54
C ILE A 75 -29.74 -5.09 41.29
N ASN A 76 -30.24 -5.85 40.32
CA ASN A 76 -29.59 -7.05 39.81
C ASN A 76 -29.06 -6.79 38.40
N TYR A 77 -27.74 -6.90 38.22
CA TYR A 77 -27.07 -6.71 36.93
C TYR A 77 -26.94 -8.04 36.19
N TYR A 78 -27.48 -8.12 34.97
CA TYR A 78 -27.29 -9.29 34.09
C TYR A 78 -26.12 -9.08 33.13
N GLN A 79 -25.83 -7.83 32.82
CA GLN A 79 -24.82 -7.44 31.87
C GLN A 79 -23.66 -6.72 32.57
N ARG A 80 -22.42 -7.14 32.26
CA ARG A 80 -21.21 -6.51 32.79
C ARG A 80 -20.95 -5.14 32.17
N GLU A 81 -20.26 -4.28 32.89
CA GLU A 81 -19.78 -3.01 32.35
C GLU A 81 -18.94 -3.21 31.08
N ASN A 82 -18.98 -2.22 30.18
CA ASN A 82 -18.25 -2.19 28.91
C ASN A 82 -18.62 -3.31 27.90
N THR A 83 -19.78 -3.94 28.05
CA THR A 83 -20.27 -4.92 27.08
C THR A 83 -21.30 -4.30 26.14
N ARG A 84 -21.45 -4.88 24.95
CA ARG A 84 -22.40 -4.41 23.94
C ARG A 84 -23.74 -5.13 24.12
N VAL A 85 -24.82 -4.36 24.15
CA VAL A 85 -26.20 -4.87 24.26
C VAL A 85 -27.02 -4.40 23.06
N LYS A 86 -27.98 -5.22 22.63
CA LYS A 86 -28.90 -4.85 21.55
C LYS A 86 -30.03 -3.98 22.10
N LYS A 87 -30.63 -3.16 21.24
CA LYS A 87 -31.85 -2.42 21.58
C LYS A 87 -32.95 -3.41 21.99
N GLY A 88 -33.44 -3.28 23.22
CA GLY A 88 -34.48 -4.13 23.80
C GLY A 88 -33.96 -5.23 24.74
N ASP A 89 -32.64 -5.40 24.88
CA ASP A 89 -32.08 -6.35 25.83
C ASP A 89 -32.23 -5.86 27.28
N THR A 90 -32.45 -6.78 28.21
CA THR A 90 -32.56 -6.48 29.64
C THR A 90 -31.16 -6.36 30.27
N VAL A 91 -30.79 -5.16 30.69
CA VAL A 91 -29.48 -4.87 31.28
C VAL A 91 -29.47 -5.12 32.80
N TYR A 92 -30.52 -4.69 33.47
CA TYR A 92 -30.70 -4.84 34.92
C TYR A 92 -32.19 -4.97 35.28
N SER A 93 -32.47 -5.53 36.45
CA SER A 93 -33.79 -5.50 37.08
C SER A 93 -33.70 -4.81 38.44
N VAL A 94 -34.80 -4.18 38.85
CA VAL A 94 -34.93 -3.53 40.17
C VAL A 94 -35.99 -4.30 40.95
N ASP A 95 -35.61 -4.83 42.10
CA ASP A 95 -36.53 -5.50 43.05
C ASP A 95 -36.88 -4.53 44.18
N GLU A 96 -38.12 -4.04 44.17
CA GLU A 96 -38.66 -3.17 45.22
C GLU A 96 -39.00 -3.93 46.51
N THR A 97 -39.24 -5.24 46.40
CA THR A 97 -39.78 -6.06 47.50
C THR A 97 -38.72 -6.78 48.32
N GLY A 98 -37.50 -6.89 47.79
CA GLY A 98 -36.38 -7.63 48.41
C GLY A 98 -36.49 -9.15 48.34
N ARG A 99 -37.59 -9.69 47.80
CA ARG A 99 -37.85 -11.15 47.73
C ARG A 99 -36.79 -11.90 46.96
N VAL A 100 -36.23 -11.31 45.90
CA VAL A 100 -35.17 -11.94 45.11
C VAL A 100 -33.90 -12.07 45.93
N SER A 101 -33.59 -11.07 46.75
CA SER A 101 -32.43 -11.08 47.65
C SER A 101 -32.56 -12.15 48.73
N ASP A 102 -33.75 -12.30 49.31
CA ASP A 102 -34.02 -13.34 50.32
C ASP A 102 -33.88 -14.75 49.76
N ILE A 103 -34.38 -14.99 48.55
CA ILE A 103 -34.24 -16.28 47.86
C ILE A 103 -32.76 -16.58 47.59
N LEU A 104 -32.00 -15.61 47.07
CA LEU A 104 -30.56 -15.77 46.81
C LEU A 104 -29.77 -16.05 48.10
N ALA A 105 -30.10 -15.37 49.20
CA ALA A 105 -29.49 -15.60 50.50
C ALA A 105 -29.83 -17.00 51.06
N GLY A 106 -31.05 -17.48 50.83
CA GLY A 106 -31.48 -18.83 51.23
C GLY A 106 -30.72 -19.95 50.50
N TYR A 107 -30.46 -19.79 49.20
CA TYR A 107 -29.69 -20.78 48.43
C TYR A 107 -28.23 -20.92 48.89
N ASN A 108 -27.56 -19.80 49.21
CA ASN A 108 -26.16 -19.84 49.66
C ASN A 108 -25.98 -20.60 50.98
N LYS A 109 -26.99 -20.60 51.87
CA LYS A 109 -26.93 -21.32 53.16
C LYS A 109 -27.08 -22.84 53.04
N VAL A 110 -27.60 -23.35 51.92
CA VAL A 110 -27.79 -24.79 51.70
C VAL A 110 -26.51 -25.46 51.18
N GLY A 111 -25.59 -24.69 50.58
CA GLY A 111 -24.29 -25.19 50.09
C GLY A 111 -23.15 -25.18 51.11
N GLU A 112 -23.40 -24.74 52.34
CA GLU A 112 -22.40 -24.61 53.41
C GLU A 112 -22.59 -25.66 54.53
N ASN A 113 -23.06 -26.87 54.17
CA ASN A 113 -23.05 -28.07 55.02
C ASN A 113 -22.42 -29.25 54.26
#